data_AF-A0AAN8TTC5-F1
#
_entry.id   AF-A0AAN8TTC5-F1
#
_cell.length_a   1.000
_cell.length_b   1.000
_cell.length_c   1.000
_cell.angle_alpha   90.00
_cell.angle_beta   90.00
_cell.angle_gamma   90.00
#
_symmetry.space_group_name_H-M   'P 1'
#
loop_
_entity.id
_entity.type
_entity.pdbx_description
1 polymer ?
#
loop_
_entity_poly.entity_id
_entity_poly.type
_entity_poly.pdbx_seq_one_letter_code
_entity_poly.pdbx_strand_id
1 'polypeptide(L)'
;MSIVSLSSQKQPPPWQVVVLVATHLDPKTLAISSCVCKSWLISMSLDQIWQPLCCSHYPSLSTLHNFNNNNNNNNDDSNIPYRRLFALGQRASNHRWKPPSKPCISLKNVIFALNIYKNSTCVVSLVKHGNQLSFDKKGVF
;
A
#
# COMPACT_ATOMS: atom_id res chain seq x y z
N MET A 1 -9.29 57.47 -32.88
CA MET A 1 -9.02 57.23 -31.44
C MET A 1 -10.13 56.35 -30.91
N SER A 2 -9.88 55.04 -30.83
CA SER A 2 -10.87 54.08 -30.33
C SER A 2 -10.36 53.51 -29.01
N ILE A 3 -11.10 53.77 -27.95
CA ILE A 3 -10.78 53.39 -26.58
C ILE A 3 -11.10 51.90 -26.46
N VAL A 4 -10.07 51.05 -26.41
CA VAL A 4 -10.21 49.62 -26.17
C VAL A 4 -10.57 49.44 -24.69
N SER A 5 -11.82 49.05 -24.45
CA SER A 5 -12.30 48.59 -23.14
C SER A 5 -11.45 47.40 -22.67
N LEU A 6 -10.58 47.62 -21.67
CA LEU A 6 -9.96 46.53 -20.91
C LEU A 6 -11.06 45.80 -20.11
N SER A 7 -11.72 44.85 -20.76
CA SER A 7 -12.37 43.78 -20.03
C SER A 7 -11.27 43.01 -19.31
N SER A 8 -11.28 43.09 -17.97
CA SER A 8 -10.45 42.27 -17.10
C SER A 8 -10.81 40.80 -17.36
N GLN A 9 -10.18 40.21 -18.37
CA GLN A 9 -10.21 38.77 -18.58
C GLN A 9 -9.49 38.16 -17.38
N LYS A 10 -10.27 37.69 -16.40
CA LYS A 10 -9.79 36.82 -15.33
C LYS A 10 -9.24 35.57 -15.99
N GLN A 11 -7.96 35.61 -16.37
CA GLN A 11 -7.27 34.43 -16.84
C GLN A 11 -7.36 33.39 -15.72
N PRO A 12 -7.73 32.13 -16.05
CA PRO A 12 -7.72 31.09 -15.05
C PRO A 12 -6.32 31.06 -14.41
N PRO A 13 -6.23 30.86 -13.08
CA PRO A 13 -4.94 30.83 -12.43
C PRO A 13 -4.04 29.80 -13.14
N PRO A 14 -2.75 30.11 -13.34
CA PRO A 14 -1.80 29.16 -13.92
C PRO A 14 -1.91 27.84 -13.15
N TRP A 15 -1.94 26.71 -13.86
CA TRP A 15 -2.09 25.38 -13.26
C TRP A 15 -1.03 25.11 -12.18
N GLN A 16 0.12 25.79 -12.22
CA GLN A 16 1.18 25.77 -11.22
C GLN A 16 0.72 26.28 -9.85
N VAL A 17 -0.19 27.27 -9.80
CA VAL A 17 -0.77 27.78 -8.55
C VAL A 17 -1.63 26.71 -7.89
N VAL A 18 -2.35 25.93 -8.70
CA VAL A 18 -3.15 24.80 -8.22
C VAL A 18 -2.24 23.71 -7.62
N VAL A 19 -1.07 23.44 -8.22
CA VAL A 19 -0.07 22.50 -7.69
C VAL A 19 0.49 22.97 -6.35
N LEU A 20 0.81 24.27 -6.23
CA LEU A 20 1.27 24.86 -4.96
C LEU A 20 0.23 24.69 -3.85
N VAL A 21 -1.02 25.08 -4.11
CA VAL A 21 -2.11 24.94 -3.13
C VAL A 21 -2.34 23.46 -2.80
N ALA A 22 -2.29 22.57 -3.79
CA ALA A 22 -2.49 21.15 -3.62
C ALA A 22 -1.48 20.49 -2.66
N THR A 23 -0.23 20.98 -2.60
CA THR A 23 0.76 20.48 -1.63
C THR A 23 0.43 20.81 -0.17
N HIS A 24 -0.45 21.78 0.08
CA HIS A 24 -0.93 22.14 1.42
C HIS A 24 -2.26 21.48 1.80
N LEU A 25 -2.91 20.79 0.85
CA LEU A 25 -4.18 20.10 1.09
C LEU A 25 -3.93 18.66 1.56
N ASP A 26 -4.83 18.16 2.40
CA ASP A 26 -4.80 16.75 2.76
C ASP A 26 -5.30 15.87 1.59
N PRO A 27 -4.82 14.61 1.49
CA PRO A 27 -5.17 13.70 0.41
C PRO A 27 -6.68 13.48 0.22
N LYS A 28 -7.48 13.60 1.30
CA LYS A 28 -8.94 13.45 1.21
C LYS A 28 -9.57 14.68 0.54
N THR A 29 -9.18 15.88 0.94
CA THR A 29 -9.66 17.12 0.28
C THR A 29 -9.24 17.16 -1.18
N LEU A 30 -8.03 16.69 -1.51
CA LEU A 30 -7.58 16.59 -2.90
C LEU A 30 -8.46 15.65 -3.74
N ALA A 31 -8.91 14.54 -3.16
CA ALA A 31 -9.83 13.61 -3.82
C ALA A 31 -11.23 14.25 -4.01
N ILE A 32 -11.75 14.95 -3.00
CA ILE A 32 -13.05 15.63 -3.09
C ILE A 32 -13.01 16.74 -4.14
N SER A 33 -11.93 17.51 -4.19
CA SER A 33 -11.80 18.62 -5.13
C SER A 33 -11.68 18.16 -6.58
N SER A 34 -11.17 16.94 -6.81
CA SER A 34 -11.16 16.31 -8.14
C SER A 34 -12.56 16.09 -8.72
N CYS A 35 -13.61 16.06 -7.89
CA CYS A 35 -14.99 15.85 -8.32
C CYS A 35 -15.70 17.12 -8.80
N VAL A 36 -15.05 18.29 -8.73
CA VAL A 36 -15.67 19.58 -9.10
C VAL A 36 -15.91 19.68 -10.61
N CYS A 37 -14.89 19.41 -11.43
CA CYS A 37 -14.99 19.38 -12.89
C CYS A 37 -13.82 18.61 -13.53
N LYS A 38 -13.87 18.39 -14.85
CA LYS A 38 -12.82 17.65 -15.59
C LYS A 38 -11.44 18.29 -15.45
N SER A 39 -11.34 19.62 -15.46
CA SER A 39 -10.06 20.31 -15.30
C SER A 39 -9.46 20.09 -13.92
N TRP A 40 -10.29 20.16 -12.86
CA TRP A 40 -9.85 19.86 -11.50
C TRP A 40 -9.46 18.40 -11.34
N LEU A 41 -10.20 17.47 -11.96
CA LEU A 41 -9.82 16.06 -11.97
C LEU A 41 -8.42 15.87 -12.56
N ILE A 42 -8.15 16.45 -13.73
CA ILE A 42 -6.85 16.35 -14.38
C ILE A 42 -5.77 16.96 -13.48
N SER A 43 -5.96 18.19 -13.00
CA SER A 43 -4.99 18.88 -12.15
C SER A 43 -4.70 18.12 -10.85
N MET A 44 -5.72 17.68 -10.12
CA MET A 44 -5.56 16.96 -8.84
C MET A 44 -5.05 15.53 -9.02
N SER A 45 -5.08 15.01 -10.25
CA SER A 45 -4.58 13.67 -10.58
C SER A 45 -3.09 13.65 -10.99
N LEU A 46 -2.46 14.83 -11.14
CA LEU A 46 -1.06 15.00 -11.55
C LEU A 46 -0.09 14.41 -10.53
N ASP A 47 0.86 13.61 -11.02
CA ASP A 47 1.75 12.85 -10.15
C ASP A 47 2.70 13.72 -9.31
N GLN A 48 3.03 14.91 -9.81
CA GLN A 48 3.82 15.92 -9.11
C GLN A 48 3.19 16.36 -7.77
N ILE A 49 1.86 16.33 -7.67
CA ILE A 49 1.14 16.63 -6.42
C ILE A 49 1.24 15.45 -5.45
N TRP A 50 1.13 14.23 -5.97
CA TRP A 50 1.11 13.00 -5.16
C TRP A 50 2.49 12.58 -4.68
N GLN A 51 3.56 12.96 -5.39
CA GLN A 51 4.95 12.67 -5.02
C GLN A 51 5.32 13.15 -3.60
N PRO A 52 5.20 14.46 -3.25
CA PRO A 52 5.54 14.93 -1.90
C PRO A 52 4.62 14.32 -0.83
N LEU A 53 3.33 14.12 -1.14
CA LEU A 53 2.38 13.45 -0.23
C LEU A 53 2.80 11.99 0.05
N CYS A 54 3.20 11.25 -0.98
CA CYS A 54 3.66 9.87 -0.84
C CYS A 54 4.97 9.80 -0.05
N CYS A 55 5.93 10.68 -0.34
CA CYS A 55 7.19 10.76 0.41
C CYS A 55 6.98 11.10 1.88
N SER A 56 6.00 11.94 2.21
CA SER A 56 5.67 12.31 3.59
C SER A 56 4.95 11.20 4.34
N HIS A 57 3.90 10.60 3.76
CA HIS A 57 3.06 9.60 4.45
C HIS A 57 3.62 8.18 4.40
N TYR A 58 4.29 7.80 3.30
CA TYR A 58 4.77 6.44 3.04
C TYR A 58 6.23 6.45 2.52
N PRO A 59 7.19 6.93 3.31
CA PRO A 59 8.58 7.11 2.86
C PRO A 59 9.21 5.82 2.33
N SER A 60 8.91 4.67 2.93
CA SER A 60 9.41 3.36 2.47
C SER A 60 8.94 2.97 1.08
N LEU A 61 7.70 3.31 0.70
CA LEU A 61 7.18 3.08 -0.64
C LEU A 61 7.86 3.99 -1.66
N SER A 62 8.07 5.26 -1.30
CA SER A 62 8.77 6.21 -2.17
C SER A 62 10.24 5.82 -2.39
N THR A 63 10.95 5.36 -1.35
CA THR A 63 12.32 4.87 -1.49
C THR A 63 12.40 3.65 -2.39
N LEU A 64 11.49 2.68 -2.21
CA LEU A 64 11.44 1.48 -3.05
C LEU A 64 11.16 1.83 -4.51
N HIS A 65 10.23 2.77 -4.74
CA HIS A 65 9.91 3.24 -6.08
C HIS A 65 11.10 3.89 -6.77
N ASN A 66 11.80 4.79 -6.07
CA ASN A 66 13.01 5.44 -6.60
C ASN A 66 14.12 4.43 -6.88
N PHE A 67 14.31 3.43 -6.00
CA PHE A 67 15.28 2.36 -6.22
C PHE A 67 14.96 1.55 -7.48
N ASN A 68 13.70 1.19 -7.69
CA ASN A 68 13.28 0.46 -8.88
C ASN A 68 13.48 1.30 -10.16
N ASN A 69 13.14 2.58 -10.12
CA ASN A 69 13.32 3.48 -11.25
C ASN A 69 14.80 3.69 -11.62
N ASN A 70 15.69 3.79 -10.62
CA ASN A 70 17.12 3.96 -10.87
C ASN A 70 17.80 2.71 -11.43
N ASN A 71 17.26 1.52 -11.16
CA ASN A 71 17.83 0.25 -11.65
C ASN A 71 17.32 -0.12 -13.04
N ASN A 72 16.14 0.37 -13.43
CA ASN A 72 15.56 0.13 -14.75
C ASN A 72 16.11 1.16 -15.75
N ASN A 73 17.33 0.92 -16.23
CA ASN A 73 17.96 1.69 -17.32
C ASN A 73 17.30 1.47 -18.70
N ASN A 74 16.22 0.70 -18.78
CA ASN A 74 15.54 0.34 -20.01
C ASN A 74 14.16 1.01 -20.11
N ASN A 75 13.97 1.71 -21.21
CA ASN A 75 13.01 2.79 -21.47
C ASN A 75 11.50 2.46 -21.50
N ASP A 76 11.00 1.32 -21.00
CA ASP A 76 9.57 0.97 -21.24
C ASP A 76 8.73 0.71 -19.97
N ASP A 77 7.74 1.58 -19.80
CA ASP A 77 6.37 1.34 -19.32
C ASP A 77 6.08 0.88 -17.87
N SER A 78 7.07 0.62 -17.02
CA SER A 78 6.79 0.15 -15.65
C SER A 78 6.82 1.22 -14.54
N ASN A 79 6.85 2.51 -14.89
CA ASN A 79 6.88 3.57 -13.88
C ASN A 79 5.49 3.72 -13.21
N ILE A 80 5.37 3.23 -11.97
CA ILE A 80 4.12 3.30 -11.21
C ILE A 80 3.91 4.74 -10.73
N PRO A 81 2.81 5.42 -11.08
CA PRO A 81 2.57 6.79 -10.60
C PRO A 81 2.46 6.85 -9.08
N TYR A 82 3.03 7.89 -8.46
CA TYR A 82 2.94 8.18 -7.03
C TYR A 82 1.50 8.18 -6.50
N ARG A 83 0.51 8.60 -7.31
CA ARG A 83 -0.91 8.50 -6.91
C ARG A 83 -1.33 7.06 -6.60
N ARG A 84 -0.88 6.09 -7.40
CA ARG A 84 -1.17 4.66 -7.16
C ARG A 84 -0.43 4.14 -5.94
N LEU A 85 0.83 4.54 -5.76
CA LEU A 85 1.61 4.18 -4.57
C LEU A 85 0.97 4.71 -3.29
N PHE A 86 0.51 5.97 -3.31
CA PHE A 86 -0.21 6.57 -2.19
C PHE A 86 -1.49 5.78 -1.86
N ALA A 87 -2.29 5.45 -2.88
CA ALA A 87 -3.50 4.64 -2.69
C ALA A 87 -3.19 3.25 -2.11
N LEU A 88 -2.09 2.63 -2.54
CA LEU A 88 -1.62 1.34 -2.01
C LEU A 88 -1.23 1.48 -0.53
N GLY A 89 -0.43 2.50 -0.19
CA GLY A 89 -0.03 2.80 1.18
C GLY A 89 -1.24 3.04 2.08
N GLN A 90 -2.21 3.83 1.59
CA GLN A 90 -3.45 4.11 2.32
C GLN A 90 -4.29 2.86 2.55
N ARG A 91 -4.41 2.00 1.53
CA ARG A 91 -5.13 0.73 1.66
C ARG A 91 -4.44 -0.17 2.69
N ALA A 92 -3.12 -0.34 2.57
CA ALA A 92 -2.32 -1.14 3.49
C ALA A 92 -2.42 -0.63 4.93
N SER A 93 -2.37 0.70 5.11
CA SER A 93 -2.59 1.35 6.41
C SER A 93 -3.96 0.98 6.96
N ASN A 94 -5.04 1.15 6.20
CA ASN A 94 -6.41 0.81 6.63
C ASN A 94 -6.57 -0.69 6.94
N HIS A 95 -5.84 -1.58 6.26
CA HIS A 95 -5.86 -3.02 6.56
C HIS A 95 -5.22 -3.36 7.89
N ARG A 96 -4.21 -2.60 8.36
CA ARG A 96 -3.58 -2.82 9.67
C ARG A 96 -4.54 -2.59 10.84
N TRP A 97 -5.65 -1.91 10.61
CA TRP A 97 -6.66 -1.59 11.62
C TRP A 97 -7.68 -2.71 11.78
N LYS A 98 -7.72 -3.66 10.82
CA LYS A 98 -8.48 -4.88 10.95
C LYS A 98 -7.52 -5.96 11.46
N PRO A 99 -7.79 -6.57 12.63
CA PRO A 99 -6.98 -7.69 13.07
C PRO A 99 -7.01 -8.75 11.97
N PRO A 100 -5.86 -9.36 11.62
CA PRO A 100 -5.86 -10.47 10.67
C PRO A 100 -6.80 -11.54 11.20
N SER A 101 -7.48 -12.25 10.28
CA SER A 101 -8.25 -13.43 10.65
C SER A 101 -7.37 -14.37 11.47
N LYS A 102 -7.93 -14.94 12.55
CA LYS A 102 -7.21 -15.88 13.41
C LYS A 102 -6.50 -16.92 12.53
N PRO A 103 -5.18 -17.12 12.65
CA PRO A 103 -4.48 -18.09 11.83
C PRO A 103 -5.06 -19.47 12.14
N CYS A 104 -5.73 -20.06 11.16
CA CYS A 104 -6.33 -21.38 11.28
C CYS A 104 -5.44 -22.36 10.53
N ILE A 105 -4.71 -23.20 11.28
CA ILE A 105 -4.00 -24.34 10.72
C ILE A 105 -4.86 -25.59 10.87
N SER A 106 -5.06 -26.32 9.78
CA SER A 106 -5.77 -27.59 9.83
C SER A 106 -4.82 -28.69 10.31
N LEU A 107 -5.26 -29.54 11.25
CA LEU A 107 -4.48 -30.68 11.74
C LEU A 107 -4.02 -31.64 10.63
N LYS A 108 -4.75 -31.70 9.51
CA LYS A 108 -4.34 -32.48 8.32
C LYS A 108 -3.02 -31.99 7.70
N ASN A 109 -2.66 -30.73 7.93
CA ASN A 109 -1.44 -30.08 7.45
C ASN A 109 -0.33 -30.06 8.51
N VAL A 110 -0.52 -30.72 9.65
CA VAL A 110 0.44 -30.76 10.76
C VAL A 110 0.98 -32.18 10.89
N ILE A 111 2.30 -32.30 11.10
CA ILE A 111 2.98 -33.56 11.37
C ILE A 111 3.62 -33.45 12.76
N PHE A 112 3.37 -34.44 13.61
CA PHE A 112 3.94 -34.55 14.94
C PHE A 112 5.04 -35.59 14.89
N ALA A 113 6.26 -35.19 15.25
CA ALA A 113 7.41 -36.08 15.34
C ALA A 113 7.91 -36.13 16.79
N LEU A 114 8.09 -37.34 17.32
CA LEU A 114 8.63 -37.62 18.64
C LEU A 114 9.89 -38.46 18.48
N ASN A 115 11.02 -37.97 18.96
CA ASN A 115 12.28 -38.70 18.99
C ASN A 115 12.75 -38.82 20.43
N ILE A 116 12.99 -40.05 20.89
CA ILE A 116 13.49 -40.36 22.23
C ILE A 116 14.91 -40.87 22.10
N TYR A 117 15.84 -40.23 22.80
CA TYR A 117 17.26 -40.58 22.77
C TYR A 117 17.74 -41.14 24.10
N LYS A 118 18.66 -42.11 24.04
CA LYS A 118 19.41 -42.62 25.20
C LYS A 118 20.88 -42.68 24.82
N ASN A 119 21.74 -42.03 25.61
CA ASN A 119 23.19 -41.99 25.38
C ASN A 119 23.53 -41.66 23.92
N SER A 120 22.88 -40.63 23.37
CA SER A 120 23.04 -40.15 21.98
C SER A 120 22.56 -41.09 20.87
N THR A 121 21.92 -42.22 21.20
CA THR A 121 21.26 -43.09 20.22
C THR A 121 19.75 -42.87 20.23
N CYS A 122 19.12 -42.76 19.06
CA CYS A 122 17.66 -42.65 18.95
C CYS A 122 17.03 -44.02 19.23
N VAL A 123 16.33 -44.14 20.35
CA VAL A 123 15.70 -45.38 20.79
C VAL A 123 14.30 -45.51 20.20
N VAL A 124 13.59 -44.39 20.05
CA VAL A 124 12.24 -44.36 19.48
C VAL A 124 12.11 -43.14 18.58
N SER A 125 11.63 -43.33 17.36
CA SER A 125 11.19 -42.25 16.48
C SER A 125 9.75 -42.55 16.04
N LEU A 126 8.85 -41.62 16.30
CA LEU A 126 7.45 -41.72 15.93
C LEU A 126 7.06 -40.47 15.14
N VAL A 127 6.47 -40.68 13.98
CA VAL A 127 5.88 -39.60 13.18
C VAL A 127 4.40 -39.91 12.99
N LYS A 128 3.53 -38.96 13.32
CA LYS A 128 2.09 -39.05 13.11
C LYS A 128 1.56 -37.81 12.44
N HIS A 129 0.62 -37.98 11.52
CA HIS A 129 -0.13 -36.85 10.98
C HIS A 129 -1.17 -36.37 12.01
N GLY A 130 -1.44 -35.08 12.05
CA GLY A 130 -2.38 -34.50 13.02
C GLY A 130 -3.81 -35.03 12.88
N ASN A 131 -4.20 -35.53 11.71
CA ASN A 131 -5.50 -36.21 11.51
C ASN A 131 -5.56 -37.62 12.14
N GLN A 132 -4.41 -38.21 12.51
CA GLN A 132 -4.30 -39.51 13.17
C GLN A 132 -4.23 -39.38 14.71
N LEU A 133 -4.24 -38.15 15.23
CA LEU A 133 -4.31 -37.91 16.67
C LEU A 133 -5.76 -38.03 17.13
N SER A 134 -6.02 -39.02 17.98
CA SER A 134 -7.28 -39.13 18.72
C SER A 134 -7.22 -38.18 19.92
N PHE A 135 -8.11 -37.19 19.96
CA PHE A 135 -8.29 -36.35 21.15
C PHE A 135 -9.12 -37.13 22.17
N ASP A 136 -8.57 -37.31 23.37
CA ASP A 136 -9.35 -37.82 24.49
C ASP A 136 -10.34 -36.74 24.94
N LYS A 137 -11.64 -37.03 24.83
CA LYS A 137 -12.71 -36.10 25.23
C LYS A 137 -12.76 -35.86 26.74
N LYS A 138 -12.02 -36.65 27.53
CA LYS A 138 -11.91 -36.52 29.00
C LYS A 138 -10.54 -36.04 29.48
N GLY A 139 -9.63 -35.71 28.55
CA GLY A 139 -8.26 -35.31 28.87
C GLY A 139 -8.17 -33.92 29.50
N VAL A 140 -7.22 -33.76 30.43
CA VAL A 140 -6.88 -32.49 31.12
C VAL A 140 -6.01 -31.57 30.24
N PHE A 141 -5.80 -31.91 28.96
CA PHE A 141 -5.08 -31.11 27.98
C PHE A 141 -5.83 -31.05 26.65
#